data_AF-A0A2A3ZEI9-F1
#
_entry.id   AF-A0A2A3ZEI9-F1
#
_cell.length_a   1.000
_cell.length_b   1.000
_cell.length_c   1.000
_cell.angle_alpha   90.00
_cell.angle_beta   90.00
_cell.angle_gamma   90.00
#
_symmetry.space_group_name_H-M   'P 1'
#
loop_
_entity.id
_entity.type
_entity.pdbx_description
1 polymer ?
#
loop_
_entity_poly.entity_id
_entity_poly.type
_entity_poly.pdbx_seq_one_letter_code
_entity_poly.pdbx_strand_id
1 'polypeptide(L)'
;MNNEPSTTPHERRAAARYIWEISVGIAAFLALFLLLPNWWKTEPGTWPHLALTLLPILPLIWIVLALWRHLRNIDEMQREVLIRSLAFGFAITMVTTLVIALLRGAGVALQGGEWIIFIAGMTSWGIAIPINTKNSDR
;
A
#
# COMPACT_ATOMS: atom_id res chain seq x y z
N MET A 1 33.19 -22.35 4.96
CA MET A 1 32.90 -21.20 4.08
C MET A 1 31.79 -20.41 4.75
N ASN A 2 32.14 -19.28 5.37
CA ASN A 2 31.19 -18.42 6.04
C ASN A 2 30.46 -17.61 4.97
N ASN A 3 29.17 -17.88 4.79
CA ASN A 3 28.30 -17.10 3.92
C ASN A 3 27.92 -15.82 4.69
N GLU A 4 28.79 -14.82 4.66
CA GLU A 4 28.41 -13.46 5.08
C GLU A 4 27.39 -12.93 4.05
N PRO A 5 26.16 -12.53 4.47
CA PRO A 5 25.23 -11.89 3.57
C PRO A 5 25.81 -10.51 3.23
N SER A 6 26.39 -10.35 2.05
CA SER A 6 27.02 -9.11 1.61
C SER A 6 25.98 -8.04 1.23
N THR A 7 25.02 -7.75 2.10
CA THR A 7 24.23 -6.52 1.96
C THR A 7 25.15 -5.37 2.30
N THR A 8 25.45 -4.51 1.33
CA THR A 8 26.36 -3.39 1.57
C THR A 8 25.76 -2.45 2.63
N PRO A 9 26.57 -1.74 3.44
CA PRO A 9 26.04 -0.78 4.41
C PRO A 9 25.11 0.28 3.80
N HIS A 10 25.27 0.58 2.51
CA HIS A 10 24.41 1.46 1.74
C HIS A 10 23.01 0.87 1.51
N GLU A 11 22.90 -0.40 1.11
CA GLU A 11 21.62 -1.09 0.93
C GLU A 11 20.81 -1.16 2.22
N ARG A 12 21.46 -1.50 3.35
CA ARG A 12 20.77 -1.58 4.65
C ARG A 12 20.21 -0.22 5.09
N ARG A 13 20.96 0.86 4.86
CA ARG A 13 20.51 2.23 5.15
C ARG A 13 19.36 2.65 4.24
N ALA A 14 19.43 2.30 2.95
CA ALA A 14 18.35 2.59 2.00
C ALA A 14 17.05 1.84 2.37
N ALA A 15 17.16 0.56 2.74
CA ALA A 15 16.02 -0.23 3.21
C ALA A 15 15.43 0.30 4.53
N ALA A 16 16.26 0.64 5.51
CA ALA A 16 15.80 1.22 6.78
C ALA A 16 15.11 2.56 6.57
N ARG A 17 15.66 3.42 5.71
CA ARG A 17 15.03 4.68 5.32
C ARG A 17 13.68 4.46 4.64
N TYR A 18 13.58 3.49 3.74
CA TYR A 18 12.32 3.15 3.08
C TYR A 18 11.25 2.68 4.08
N ILE A 19 11.61 1.76 5.00
CA ILE A 19 10.70 1.29 6.05
C ILE A 19 10.25 2.44 6.94
N TRP A 20 11.17 3.34 7.31
CA TRP A 20 10.84 4.53 8.09
C TRP A 20 9.89 5.47 7.35
N GLU A 21 10.17 5.79 6.08
CA GLU A 21 9.32 6.65 5.25
C GLU A 21 7.91 6.08 5.08
N ILE A 22 7.79 4.76 4.87
CA ILE A 22 6.49 4.08 4.83
C ILE A 22 5.79 4.15 6.19
N SER A 23 6.50 3.84 7.27
CA SER A 23 5.91 3.81 8.62
C SER A 23 5.37 5.17 9.03
N VAL A 24 6.12 6.24 8.76
CA VAL A 24 5.70 7.63 8.98
C VAL A 24 4.50 7.97 8.09
N GLY A 25 4.52 7.58 6.82
CA GLY A 25 3.40 7.80 5.91
C GLY A 25 2.11 7.11 6.37
N ILE A 26 2.20 5.85 6.81
CA ILE A 26 1.06 5.09 7.33
C ILE A 26 0.54 5.74 8.61
N ALA A 27 1.42 6.09 9.55
CA ALA A 27 1.03 6.75 10.79
C ALA A 27 0.34 8.10 10.51
N ALA A 28 0.86 8.90 9.58
CA ALA A 28 0.26 10.16 9.17
C ALA A 28 -1.10 9.96 8.49
N PHE A 29 -1.22 8.96 7.59
CA PHE A 29 -2.50 8.60 6.97
C PHE A 29 -3.54 8.26 8.04
N LEU A 30 -3.20 7.34 8.96
CA LEU A 30 -4.11 6.91 10.01
C LEU A 30 -4.49 8.06 10.95
N ALA A 31 -3.53 8.89 11.34
CA ALA A 31 -3.79 10.06 12.18
C ALA A 31 -4.75 11.03 11.49
N LEU A 32 -4.52 11.39 10.23
CA LEU A 32 -5.41 12.28 9.50
C LEU A 32 -6.79 11.64 9.27
N PHE A 33 -6.83 10.37 8.87
CA PHE A 33 -8.08 9.68 8.59
C PHE A 33 -8.97 9.52 9.83
N LEU A 34 -8.37 9.22 10.99
CA LEU A 34 -9.11 8.95 12.23
C LEU A 34 -9.39 10.21 13.06
N LEU A 35 -8.48 11.19 13.09
CA LEU A 35 -8.60 12.34 13.99
C LEU A 35 -9.30 13.53 13.33
N LEU A 36 -9.07 13.77 12.04
CA LEU A 36 -9.55 14.96 11.34
C LEU A 36 -11.09 15.11 11.39
N PRO A 37 -11.90 14.05 11.13
CA PRO A 37 -13.36 14.17 11.20
C PRO A 37 -13.89 14.44 12.61
N ASN A 38 -13.13 14.05 13.64
CA ASN A 38 -13.51 14.25 15.04
C ASN A 38 -13.24 15.67 15.52
N TRP A 39 -12.24 16.35 14.93
CA TRP A 39 -11.79 17.67 15.35
C TRP A 39 -12.39 18.79 14.51
N TRP A 40 -12.66 18.54 13.22
CA TRP A 40 -13.15 19.56 12.30
C TRP A 40 -14.45 19.12 11.62
N LYS A 41 -15.58 19.66 12.11
CA LYS A 41 -16.89 19.47 11.49
C LYS A 41 -17.12 20.59 10.47
N THR A 42 -17.24 20.22 9.21
CA THR A 42 -17.55 21.14 8.10
C THR A 42 -18.87 20.75 7.46
N GLU A 43 -19.56 21.73 6.89
CA GLU A 43 -20.81 21.47 6.18
C GLU A 43 -20.56 20.59 4.93
N PRO A 44 -21.30 19.49 4.76
CA PRO A 44 -21.16 18.63 3.60
C PRO A 44 -21.35 19.41 2.28
N GLY A 45 -20.54 19.10 1.27
CA GLY A 45 -20.62 19.72 -0.05
C GLY A 45 -19.93 21.08 -0.17
N THR A 46 -19.35 21.62 0.90
CA THR A 46 -18.54 22.84 0.83
C THR A 46 -17.09 22.56 0.39
N TRP A 47 -16.43 23.54 -0.23
CA TRP A 47 -15.01 23.43 -0.60
C TRP A 47 -14.08 23.03 0.57
N PRO A 48 -14.20 23.61 1.78
CA PRO A 48 -13.41 23.20 2.93
C PRO A 48 -13.65 21.74 3.34
N HIS A 49 -14.90 21.27 3.26
CA HIS A 49 -15.22 19.88 3.57
C HIS A 49 -14.53 18.91 2.62
N LEU A 50 -14.56 19.19 1.31
CA LEU A 50 -13.87 18.38 0.31
C LEU A 50 -12.36 18.37 0.54
N ALA A 51 -11.76 19.55 0.77
CA ALA A 51 -10.32 19.68 1.01
C ALA A 51 -9.86 18.88 2.24
N LEU A 52 -10.60 18.95 3.36
CA LEU A 52 -10.32 18.17 4.56
C LEU A 52 -10.49 16.67 4.33
N THR A 53 -11.54 16.27 3.60
CA THR A 53 -11.81 14.85 3.31
C THR A 53 -10.70 14.20 2.48
N LEU A 54 -10.07 14.96 1.57
CA LEU A 54 -8.99 14.48 0.70
C LEU A 54 -7.60 14.60 1.34
N LEU A 55 -7.45 15.33 2.46
CA LEU A 55 -6.17 15.55 3.12
C LEU A 55 -5.41 14.25 3.47
N PRO A 56 -6.06 13.15 3.92
CA PRO A 56 -5.36 11.88 4.17
C PRO A 56 -4.71 11.25 2.92
N ILE A 57 -5.06 11.69 1.70
CA ILE A 57 -4.43 11.20 0.47
C ILE A 57 -2.98 11.67 0.35
N LEU A 58 -2.61 12.82 0.94
CA LEU A 58 -1.25 13.36 0.83
C LEU A 58 -0.18 12.40 1.41
N PRO A 59 -0.33 11.83 2.62
CA PRO A 59 0.54 10.75 3.09
C PRO A 59 0.60 9.52 2.18
N LEU A 60 -0.50 9.15 1.52
CA LEU A 60 -0.50 8.01 0.59
C LEU A 60 0.33 8.32 -0.66
N ILE A 61 0.24 9.54 -1.20
CA ILE A 61 1.10 9.99 -2.31
C ILE A 61 2.57 9.94 -1.89
N TRP A 62 2.89 10.37 -0.66
CA TRP A 62 4.26 10.23 -0.13
C TRP A 62 4.71 8.78 -0.14
N ILE A 63 3.91 7.83 0.36
CA ILE A 63 4.26 6.41 0.37
C ILE A 63 4.57 5.91 -1.05
N VAL A 64 3.78 6.31 -2.05
CA VAL A 64 4.03 5.95 -3.46
C VAL A 64 5.37 6.52 -3.93
N LEU A 65 5.69 7.77 -3.61
CA LEU A 65 6.98 8.39 -3.94
C LEU A 65 8.15 7.71 -3.22
N ALA A 66 7.96 7.23 -1.98
CA ALA A 66 8.95 6.47 -1.25
C ALA A 66 9.21 5.09 -1.89
N LEU A 67 8.13 4.39 -2.27
CA LEU A 67 8.22 3.13 -3.01
C LEU A 67 8.93 3.31 -4.35
N TRP A 68 8.58 4.36 -5.10
CA TRP A 68 9.23 4.67 -6.37
C TRP A 68 10.73 4.90 -6.21
N ARG A 69 11.14 5.69 -5.20
CA ARG A 69 12.56 5.91 -4.89
C ARG A 69 13.26 4.62 -4.46
N HIS A 70 12.58 3.76 -3.71
CA HIS A 70 13.12 2.47 -3.32
C HIS A 70 13.33 1.55 -4.52
N LEU A 71 12.35 1.43 -5.42
CA LEU A 71 12.43 0.63 -6.65
C LEU A 71 13.61 1.02 -7.57
N ARG A 72 14.09 2.27 -7.51
CA ARG A 72 15.25 2.73 -8.27
C ARG A 72 16.60 2.35 -7.66
N ASN A 73 16.63 1.95 -6.39
CA ASN A 73 17.85 1.72 -5.61
C ASN A 73 18.08 0.25 -5.23
N ILE A 74 17.14 -0.64 -5.56
CA ILE A 74 17.23 -2.08 -5.31
C ILE A 74 17.83 -2.82 -6.51
N ASP A 75 18.38 -4.01 -6.26
CA ASP A 75 18.87 -4.89 -7.31
C ASP A 75 17.74 -5.44 -8.21
N GLU A 76 18.11 -6.04 -9.34
CA GLU A 76 17.16 -6.55 -10.33
C GLU A 76 16.27 -7.67 -9.78
N MET A 77 16.80 -8.55 -8.92
CA MET A 77 16.06 -9.67 -8.34
C MET A 77 14.98 -9.17 -7.38
N GLN A 78 15.32 -8.26 -6.46
CA GLN A 78 14.38 -7.62 -5.54
C GLN A 78 13.31 -6.83 -6.29
N ARG A 79 13.71 -6.12 -7.35
CA ARG A 79 12.77 -5.40 -8.21
C ARG A 79 11.78 -6.34 -8.87
N GLU A 80 12.26 -7.47 -9.39
CA GLU A 80 11.41 -8.48 -10.00
C GLU A 80 10.42 -9.09 -8.99
N VAL A 81 10.89 -9.45 -7.79
CA VAL A 81 10.05 -9.95 -6.69
C VAL A 81 8.96 -8.94 -6.34
N LEU A 82 9.28 -7.65 -6.21
CA LEU A 82 8.31 -6.61 -5.89
C LEU A 82 7.28 -6.43 -7.01
N ILE A 83 7.71 -6.39 -8.28
CA ILE A 83 6.81 -6.23 -9.43
C ILE A 83 5.87 -7.43 -9.56
N ARG A 84 6.39 -8.67 -9.44
CA ARG A 84 5.57 -9.90 -9.46
C ARG A 84 4.56 -9.91 -8.32
N SER A 85 4.98 -9.49 -7.13
CA SER A 85 4.09 -9.38 -5.97
C SER A 85 3.00 -8.33 -6.19
N LEU A 86 3.36 -7.17 -6.76
CA LEU A 86 2.42 -6.10 -7.09
C LEU A 86 1.37 -6.57 -8.11
N ALA A 87 1.82 -7.28 -9.15
CA ALA A 87 0.93 -7.86 -10.15
C ALA A 87 -0.07 -8.86 -9.54
N PHE A 88 0.37 -9.66 -8.56
CA PHE A 88 -0.51 -10.57 -7.83
C PHE A 88 -1.57 -9.80 -7.01
N GLY A 89 -1.15 -8.79 -6.25
CA GLY A 89 -2.06 -7.93 -5.49
C GLY A 89 -3.08 -7.19 -6.39
N PHE A 90 -2.63 -6.70 -7.54
CA PHE A 90 -3.49 -6.09 -8.55
C PHE A 90 -4.54 -7.08 -9.09
N ALA A 91 -4.13 -8.31 -9.43
CA ALA A 91 -5.06 -9.33 -9.92
C ALA A 91 -6.15 -9.66 -8.88
N ILE A 92 -5.78 -9.82 -7.61
CA ILE A 92 -6.73 -10.05 -6.51
C ILE A 92 -7.67 -8.85 -6.34
N THR A 93 -7.15 -7.62 -6.45
CA THR A 93 -7.94 -6.39 -6.37
C THR A 93 -9.00 -6.35 -7.48
N MET A 94 -8.61 -6.67 -8.72
CA MET A 94 -9.51 -6.71 -9.88
C MET A 94 -10.63 -7.76 -9.72
N VAL A 95 -10.28 -8.98 -9.31
CA VAL A 95 -11.27 -10.04 -9.06
C VAL A 95 -12.22 -9.63 -7.93
N THR A 96 -11.69 -9.12 -6.82
CA THR A 96 -12.50 -8.67 -5.67
C THR A 96 -13.46 -7.54 -6.07
N THR A 97 -13.01 -6.63 -6.94
CA THR A 97 -13.82 -5.54 -7.48
C THR A 97 -14.98 -6.07 -8.32
N LEU A 98 -14.72 -7.03 -9.21
CA LEU A 98 -15.77 -7.66 -10.03
C LEU A 98 -16.79 -8.42 -9.16
N VAL A 99 -16.32 -9.16 -8.16
CA VAL A 99 -17.22 -9.85 -7.21
C VAL A 99 -18.13 -8.86 -6.51
N ILE A 100 -17.59 -7.76 -5.97
CA ILE A 100 -18.41 -6.75 -5.28
C ILE A 100 -19.37 -6.05 -6.23
N ALA A 101 -18.94 -5.74 -7.46
CA ALA A 101 -19.81 -5.13 -8.47
C ALA A 101 -20.99 -6.06 -8.84
N LEU A 102 -20.73 -7.36 -9.04
CA LEU A 102 -21.77 -8.34 -9.34
C LEU A 102 -22.75 -8.53 -8.18
N LEU A 103 -22.24 -8.60 -6.95
CA LEU A 103 -23.09 -8.69 -5.74
C LEU A 103 -24.00 -7.46 -5.60
N ARG A 104 -23.46 -6.25 -5.81
CA ARG A 104 -24.26 -5.02 -5.82
C ARG A 104 -25.31 -5.03 -6.93
N GLY A 105 -24.95 -5.49 -8.13
CA GLY A 105 -25.89 -5.66 -9.25
C GLY A 105 -27.02 -6.65 -8.97
N ALA A 106 -26.77 -7.67 -8.14
CA ALA A 106 -27.76 -8.63 -7.67
C ALA A 106 -28.62 -8.13 -6.49
N GLY A 107 -28.45 -6.88 -6.05
CA GLY A 107 -29.21 -6.28 -4.95
C GLY A 107 -28.61 -6.52 -3.56
N VAL A 108 -27.39 -7.05 -3.45
CA VAL A 108 -26.71 -7.22 -2.15
C VAL A 108 -26.11 -5.89 -1.69
N ALA A 109 -26.62 -5.36 -0.58
CA ALA A 109 -26.08 -4.15 0.04
C ALA A 109 -24.79 -4.45 0.81
N LEU A 110 -23.64 -4.10 0.22
CA LEU A 110 -22.32 -4.25 0.84
C LEU A 110 -21.80 -2.88 1.29
N GLN A 111 -22.00 -2.57 2.58
CA GLN A 111 -21.37 -1.40 3.21
C GLN A 111 -19.86 -1.62 3.31
N GLY A 112 -19.07 -0.63 2.86
CA GLY A 112 -17.61 -0.69 2.91
C GLY A 112 -16.97 -1.65 1.92
N GLY A 113 -17.64 -1.98 0.81
CA GLY A 113 -17.04 -2.82 -0.25
C GLY A 113 -15.69 -2.29 -0.75
N GLU A 114 -15.53 -0.96 -0.77
CA GLU A 114 -14.30 -0.27 -1.14
C GLU A 114 -13.13 -0.65 -0.20
N TRP A 115 -13.41 -0.79 1.10
CA TRP A 115 -12.43 -1.24 2.09
C TRP A 115 -12.08 -2.72 1.92
N ILE A 116 -13.05 -3.56 1.57
CA ILE A 116 -12.80 -4.97 1.27
C ILE A 116 -11.87 -5.10 0.07
N ILE A 117 -12.10 -4.34 -1.01
CA ILE A 117 -11.24 -4.30 -2.20
C ILE A 117 -9.82 -3.91 -1.80
N PHE A 118 -9.68 -2.82 -1.05
CA PHE A 118 -8.39 -2.31 -0.61
C PHE A 118 -7.63 -3.33 0.27
N ILE A 119 -8.29 -3.91 1.27
CA ILE A 119 -7.68 -4.88 2.18
C ILE A 119 -7.27 -6.15 1.42
N ALA A 120 -8.12 -6.67 0.54
CA ALA A 120 -7.81 -7.85 -0.27
C ALA A 120 -6.56 -7.63 -1.15
N GLY A 121 -6.48 -6.49 -1.82
CA GLY A 121 -5.32 -6.11 -2.64
C GLY A 121 -4.04 -5.95 -1.82
N MET A 122 -4.10 -5.18 -0.73
CA MET A 122 -2.92 -4.89 0.10
C MET A 122 -2.39 -6.12 0.83
N THR A 123 -3.27 -6.95 1.36
CA THR A 123 -2.87 -8.19 2.06
C THR A 123 -2.29 -9.21 1.11
N SER A 124 -2.90 -9.42 -0.06
CA SER A 124 -2.38 -10.33 -1.07
C SER A 124 -1.03 -9.87 -1.62
N TRP A 125 -0.84 -8.56 -1.84
CA TRP A 125 0.47 -8.00 -2.19
C TRP A 125 1.51 -8.26 -1.10
N GLY A 126 1.19 -7.95 0.16
CA GLY A 126 2.10 -8.16 1.29
C GLY A 126 2.49 -9.63 1.50
N ILE A 127 1.56 -10.56 1.27
CA ILE A 127 1.80 -12.01 1.34
C ILE A 127 2.63 -12.50 0.14
N ALA A 128 2.42 -11.93 -1.05
CA ALA A 128 3.13 -12.33 -2.26
C ALA A 128 4.64 -12.04 -2.17
N ILE A 129 5.05 -10.99 -1.46
CA ILE A 129 6.47 -10.64 -1.27
C ILE A 129 7.28 -11.81 -0.69
N PRO A 130 7.03 -12.32 0.53
CA PRO A 130 7.82 -13.40 1.10
C PRO A 130 7.71 -14.72 0.33
N ILE A 131 6.60 -14.96 -0.38
CA ILE A 131 6.45 -16.15 -1.25
C ILE A 131 7.39 -16.04 -2.46
N ASN A 132 7.39 -14.89 -3.14
CA ASN A 132 8.19 -14.66 -4.33
C ASN A 132 9.68 -14.54 -4.01
N THR A 133 10.06 -14.01 -2.85
CA THR A 133 11.45 -14.03 -2.37
C THR A 133 11.96 -15.47 -2.26
N LYS A 134 11.23 -16.36 -1.58
CA LYS A 134 11.63 -17.78 -1.41
C LYS A 134 11.76 -18.54 -2.73
N ASN A 135 10.96 -18.19 -3.73
CA ASN A 135 11.02 -18.81 -5.05
C ASN A 135 12.20 -18.30 -5.90
N SER A 136 12.70 -17.09 -5.63
CA SER A 136 13.87 -16.53 -6.31
C SER A 136 15.19 -17.15 -5.82
N ASP A 137 15.20 -17.74 -4.62
CA ASP A 137 16.39 -18.35 -4.01
C ASP A 137 16.58 -19.83 -4.38
N ARG A 138 15.65 -20.42 -5.16
CA ARG A 138 15.67 -21.83 -5.61
C ARG A 138 16.18 -21.96 -7.04
#